data_AF-X1T629-F1
#
_entry.id   AF-X1T629-F1
#
_cell.length_a   1.000
_cell.length_b   1.000
_cell.length_c   1.000
_cell.angle_alpha   90.00
_cell.angle_beta   90.00
_cell.angle_gamma   90.00
#
_symmetry.space_group_name_H-M   'P 1'
#
loop_
_entity.id
_entity.type
_entity.pdbx_description
1 polymer ?
#
loop_
_entity_poly.entity_id
_entity_poly.type
_entity_poly.pdbx_seq_one_letter_code
_entity_poly.pdbx_strand_id
1 'polypeptide(L)'
;ISLFSKYEAEAKKVFNDGLVLPGYDYTIKCSHIFNLLEARGVISISERAKMIGRVRALANQAAELYLRKNSEKNEEESEEK
;
A
#
# COMPACT_ATOMS: atom_id res chain seq x y z
N ILE A 1 9.54 -5.50 13.62
CA ILE A 1 8.86 -6.28 12.54
C ILE A 1 7.34 -6.39 12.76
N SER A 2 6.85 -6.69 13.98
CA SER A 2 5.41 -6.80 14.27
C SER A 2 4.55 -5.63 13.77
N LEU A 3 4.98 -4.38 13.96
CA LEU A 3 4.21 -3.21 13.51
C LEU A 3 4.12 -3.07 11.98
N PHE A 4 5.20 -3.37 11.24
CA PHE A 4 5.17 -3.39 9.77
C PHE A 4 4.12 -4.39 9.27
N SER A 5 4.15 -5.62 9.80
CA SER A 5 3.19 -6.65 9.38
C SER A 5 1.75 -6.31 9.75
N LYS A 6 1.51 -5.60 10.87
CA LYS A 6 0.17 -5.09 11.23
C LYS A 6 -0.32 -4.07 10.22
N TYR A 7 0.49 -3.07 9.87
CA TYR A 7 0.11 -2.08 8.86
C TYR A 7 -0.05 -2.67 7.47
N GLU A 8 0.76 -3.66 7.08
CA GLU A 8 0.57 -4.36 5.81
C GLU A 8 -0.76 -5.12 5.78
N ALA A 9 -1.11 -5.82 6.86
CA ALA A 9 -2.38 -6.53 6.95
C ALA A 9 -3.57 -5.57 6.88
N GLU A 10 -3.49 -4.43 7.56
CA GLU A 10 -4.54 -3.41 7.51
C GLU A 10 -4.63 -2.76 6.13
N ALA A 11 -3.50 -2.46 5.47
CA ALA A 11 -3.49 -1.96 4.10
C ALA A 11 -4.25 -2.91 3.16
N LYS A 12 -3.96 -4.21 3.22
CA LYS A 12 -4.61 -5.23 2.40
C LYS A 12 -6.11 -5.32 2.68
N LYS A 13 -6.52 -5.28 3.95
CA LYS A 13 -7.94 -5.29 4.34
C LYS A 13 -8.67 -4.08 3.75
N VAL A 14 -8.12 -2.89 3.94
CA VAL A 14 -8.70 -1.63 3.46
C VAL A 14 -8.75 -1.57 1.93
N PHE A 15 -7.74 -2.10 1.25
CA PHE A 15 -7.77 -2.26 -0.21
C PHE A 15 -8.84 -3.25 -0.69
N ASN A 16 -9.07 -4.34 0.04
CA ASN A 16 -10.14 -5.29 -0.27
C ASN A 16 -11.53 -4.66 -0.12
N ASP A 17 -11.67 -3.68 0.78
CA ASP A 17 -12.89 -2.88 0.95
C ASP A 17 -13.05 -1.78 -0.12
N GLY A 18 -12.14 -1.70 -1.10
CA GLY A 18 -12.17 -0.69 -2.18
C GLY A 18 -11.72 0.71 -1.75
N LEU A 19 -11.22 0.86 -0.52
CA LEU A 19 -10.85 2.15 0.05
C LEU A 19 -9.39 2.49 -0.28
N VAL A 20 -9.19 3.10 -1.46
CA VAL A 20 -7.84 3.35 -1.99
C VAL A 20 -7.00 4.30 -1.13
N LEU A 21 -7.54 5.46 -0.76
CA LEU A 21 -6.77 6.48 -0.03
C LEU A 21 -6.33 6.00 1.37
N PRO A 22 -7.23 5.45 2.21
CA PRO A 22 -6.81 4.95 3.52
C PRO A 22 -5.88 3.75 3.42
N GLY A 23 -6.04 2.90 2.39
CA GLY A 23 -5.12 1.79 2.15
C GLY A 23 -3.71 2.29 1.78
N TYR A 24 -3.62 3.34 0.96
CA TYR A 24 -2.36 3.99 0.60
C TYR A 24 -1.67 4.64 1.80
N ASP A 25 -2.42 5.22 2.75
CA ASP A 25 -1.84 5.73 4.00
C ASP A 25 -1.14 4.63 4.80
N TYR A 26 -1.70 3.41 4.85
CA TYR A 26 -1.02 2.27 5.47
C TYR A 26 0.21 1.81 4.69
N THR A 27 0.22 1.93 3.36
CA THR A 27 1.40 1.70 2.53
C THR A 27 2.54 2.67 2.89
N ILE A 28 2.22 3.96 3.04
CA ILE A 28 3.20 4.98 3.46
C ILE A 28 3.71 4.68 4.88
N LYS A 29 2.84 4.26 5.82
CA LYS A 29 3.26 3.82 7.15
C LYS A 29 4.22 2.63 7.08
N CYS A 30 3.98 1.65 6.21
CA CYS A 30 4.90 0.53 6.01
C CYS A 30 6.28 1.00 5.51
N SER A 31 6.32 1.91 4.52
CA SER A 31 7.55 2.51 4.01
C SER A 31 8.34 3.24 5.12
N HIS A 32 7.64 4.03 5.94
CA HIS A 32 8.27 4.74 7.05
C HIS A 32 8.86 3.79 8.10
N ILE A 33 8.11 2.77 8.51
CA ILE A 33 8.61 1.75 9.46
C ILE A 33 9.81 0.99 8.88
N PHE A 34 9.79 0.68 7.58
CA PHE A 34 10.94 0.08 6.89
C PHE A 34 12.18 0.98 7.02
N ASN A 35 12.07 2.27 6.68
CA ASN A 35 13.19 3.22 6.76
C ASN A 35 13.75 3.33 8.18
N LEU A 36 12.89 3.35 9.21
CA LEU A 36 13.34 3.38 10.61
C LEU A 36 14.10 2.12 11.01
N LEU A 37 13.66 0.94 10.55
CA LEU A 37 14.33 -0.33 10.83
C LEU A 37 15.66 -0.45 10.08
N GLU A 38 15.71 0.01 8.83
CA GLU A 38 16.94 0.08 8.02
C GLU A 38 17.97 1.02 8.67
N ALA A 39 17.56 2.24 9.06
CA ALA A 39 18.44 3.21 9.71
C ALA A 39 19.00 2.73 11.06
N ARG A 40 18.24 1.88 11.78
CA ARG A 40 18.72 1.25 13.03
C ARG A 40 19.66 0.07 12.79
N GLY A 41 19.83 -0.40 11.55
CA GLY A 41 20.68 -1.54 11.24
C GLY A 41 20.16 -2.88 11.78
N VAL A 42 18.87 -2.97 12.10
CA VAL A 42 18.28 -4.17 12.74
C VAL A 42 17.67 -5.16 11.74
N ILE A 43 17.83 -4.92 10.44
CA ILE A 43 17.36 -5.81 9.37
C ILE A 43 18.54 -6.31 8.53
N SER A 44 18.52 -7.60 8.22
CA SER A 44 19.48 -8.23 7.31
C SER A 44 19.24 -7.81 5.85
N ILE A 45 20.22 -8.09 4.99
CA ILE A 45 20.13 -7.81 3.54
C ILE A 45 18.92 -8.51 2.90
N SER A 46 18.67 -9.77 3.30
CA SER A 46 17.53 -10.55 2.77
C SER A 46 16.19 -10.00 3.26
N GLU A 47 16.10 -9.59 4.53
CA GLU A 47 14.90 -8.94 5.08
C GLU A 47 14.63 -7.60 4.42
N ARG A 48 15.67 -6.80 4.17
CA ARG A 48 15.57 -5.54 3.44
C ARG A 48 14.95 -5.74 2.07
N ALA A 49 15.47 -6.67 1.27
CA ALA A 49 14.93 -6.97 -0.06
C ALA A 49 13.46 -7.42 0.01
N LYS A 50 13.11 -8.29 0.97
CA LYS A 50 11.74 -8.77 1.16
C LYS A 50 10.77 -7.64 1.55
N MET A 51 11.18 -6.74 2.43
CA MET A 51 10.36 -5.61 2.87
C MET A 51 10.12 -4.62 1.73
N ILE A 52 11.16 -4.31 0.93
CA ILE A 52 11.02 -3.45 -0.27
C ILE A 52 9.99 -4.06 -1.24
N GLY A 53 10.09 -5.37 -1.51
CA GLY A 53 9.13 -6.07 -2.36
C GLY A 53 7.69 -5.96 -1.85
N ARG A 54 7.49 -6.11 -0.53
CA ARG A 54 6.17 -6.00 0.12
C ARG A 54 5.60 -4.58 0.01
N VAL A 55 6.39 -3.54 0.29
CA VAL A 55 5.94 -2.14 0.14
C VAL A 55 5.59 -1.84 -1.32
N ARG A 56 6.39 -2.30 -2.28
CA ARG A 56 6.12 -2.13 -3.71
C ARG A 56 4.83 -2.81 -4.13
N ALA A 57 4.54 -4.02 -3.64
CA ALA A 57 3.29 -4.71 -3.94
C ALA A 57 2.06 -3.91 -3.47
N LEU A 58 2.11 -3.34 -2.26
CA LEU A 58 1.03 -2.48 -1.75
C LEU A 58 0.87 -1.19 -2.58
N ALA A 59 1.98 -0.58 -3.00
CA ALA A 59 1.94 0.63 -3.83
C ALA A 59 1.33 0.36 -5.22
N ASN A 60 1.69 -0.77 -5.85
CA ASN A 60 1.09 -1.19 -7.11
C ASN A 60 -0.41 -1.45 -6.97
N GLN A 61 -0.82 -2.17 -5.92
CA GLN A 61 -2.23 -2.41 -5.63
C GLN A 61 -3.01 -1.10 -5.45
N ALA A 62 -2.44 -0.12 -4.74
CA ALA A 62 -3.05 1.20 -4.58
C ALA A 62 -3.24 1.91 -5.93
N ALA A 63 -2.22 1.87 -6.80
CA ALA A 63 -2.28 2.49 -8.13
C ALA A 63 -3.33 1.83 -9.02
N GLU A 64 -3.40 0.50 -9.05
CA GLU A 64 -4.39 -0.26 -9.81
C GLU A 64 -5.82 0.08 -9.35
N LEU A 65 -6.06 0.10 -8.04
CA LEU A 65 -7.36 0.46 -7.48
C LEU A 65 -7.74 1.91 -7.75
N TYR A 66 -6.77 2.83 -7.69
CA TYR A 66 -6.99 4.25 -8.00
C TYR A 66 -7.41 4.43 -9.46
N LEU A 67 -6.69 3.79 -10.38
CA LEU A 67 -7.01 3.84 -11.81
C LEU A 67 -8.39 3.25 -12.08
N ARG A 68 -8.72 2.09 -11.51
CA ARG A 68 -10.05 1.48 -11.66
C ARG A 68 -11.16 2.41 -11.19
N LYS A 69 -11.03 2.97 -9.98
CA LYS A 69 -12.02 3.90 -9.42
C LYS A 69 -12.25 5.13 -10.32
N ASN A 70 -11.19 5.65 -10.92
CA ASN A 70 -11.30 6.80 -11.82
C ASN A 70 -11.91 6.43 -13.16
N SER A 71 -11.60 5.25 -13.69
CA SER A 71 -12.26 4.74 -14.91
C SER A 71 -13.76 4.58 -14.70
N GLU A 72 -14.19 3.93 -13.62
CA GLU A 72 -15.61 3.77 -13.25
C GLU A 72 -16.32 5.13 -13.14
N LYS A 73 -15.69 6.08 -12.44
CA LYS A 73 -16.25 7.43 -12.29
C LYS A 73 -16.42 8.19 -13.62
N ASN A 74 -15.47 8.04 -14.54
CA ASN A 74 -15.53 8.70 -15.85
C ASN A 74 -16.63 8.08 -16.75
N GLU A 75 -16.92 6.79 -16.59
CA GLU A 75 -18.00 6.10 -17.29
C GLU A 75 -19.38 6.56 -16.77
N GLU A 76 -19.55 6.65 -15.44
CA GLU A 76 -20.77 7.17 -14.80
C GLU A 76 -21.08 8.63 -15.24
N GLU A 77 -20.07 9.50 -15.30
CA GLU A 77 -20.22 10.90 -15.75
C GLU A 77 -20.53 11.04 -17.25
N SER A 78 -20.33 9.96 -18.04
CA SER A 78 -20.61 9.93 -19.48
C SER A 78 -22.00 9.40 -19.80
N GLU A 79 -22.57 8.55 -18.95
CA GLU A 79 -23.94 8.02 -19.08
C GLU A 79 -25.01 9.00 -18.58
N GLU A 80 -24.65 9.94 -17.70
CA GLU A 80 -25.54 11.00 -17.21
C GLU A 80 -25.61 12.24 -18.13
N LYS A 81 -24.85 12.27 -19.24
CA LYS A 81 -24.84 13.35 -20.24
C LYS A 81 -25.57 12.97 -21.53
#